data_AF-A0A9K3HDK4-F1
#
_entry.id   AF-A0A9K3HDK4-F1
#
_cell.length_a   1.000
_cell.length_b   1.000
_cell.length_c   1.000
_cell.angle_alpha   90.00
_cell.angle_beta   90.00
_cell.angle_gamma   90.00
#
_symmetry.space_group_name_H-M   'P 1'
#
loop_
_entity.id
_entity.type
_entity.pdbx_description
1 polymer ?
#
loop_
_entity_poly.entity_id
_entity_poly.type
_entity_poly.pdbx_seq_one_letter_code
_entity_poly.pdbx_strand_id
1 'polypeptide(L)'
;MNEEPNFKRIFLDTHLTKECKQKMWDGDIDIYNLEELKFCTERAKKVYGGYLSAMREVYGPNYSEFPDDPEVWARVVGQGRARRVYGIGSSDLDYLVTGTSSSVGSAPSQAEYQRSQEEVQVMRTQMVDLEVRLQQQLQEFMQNWRPPSS
;
A
#
# COMPACT_ATOMS: atom_id res chain seq x y z
N MET A 1 16.02 -14.36 5.69
CA MET A 1 16.86 -13.49 4.85
C MET A 1 15.95 -12.36 4.39
N ASN A 2 16.13 -11.16 4.93
CA ASN A 2 15.36 -9.98 4.53
C ASN A 2 15.98 -9.47 3.24
N GLU A 3 15.54 -10.01 2.11
CA GLU A 3 15.86 -9.43 0.81
C GLU A 3 15.23 -8.03 0.78
N GLU A 4 16.04 -7.00 0.57
CA GLU A 4 15.53 -5.62 0.52
C GLU A 4 14.46 -5.51 -0.57
N PRO A 5 13.33 -4.84 -0.29
CA PRO A 5 12.25 -4.72 -1.27
C PRO A 5 12.77 -4.02 -2.53
N ASN A 6 12.71 -4.73 -3.66
CA ASN A 6 13.08 -4.22 -4.97
C ASN A 6 11.92 -3.37 -5.52
N PHE A 7 11.92 -2.07 -5.22
CA PHE A 7 10.91 -1.10 -5.65
C PHE A 7 10.70 -1.11 -7.16
N LYS A 8 11.78 -1.25 -7.94
CA LYS A 8 11.74 -1.44 -9.38
C LYS A 8 10.87 -2.64 -9.75
N ARG A 9 11.06 -3.79 -9.12
CA ARG A 9 10.23 -4.97 -9.40
C ARG A 9 8.77 -4.76 -8.99
N ILE A 10 8.52 -4.19 -7.82
CA ILE A 10 7.15 -3.89 -7.33
C ILE A 10 6.43 -2.92 -8.27
N PHE A 11 7.13 -1.88 -8.73
CA PHE A 11 6.61 -0.90 -9.67
C PHE A 11 6.25 -1.55 -11.01
N LEU A 12 7.14 -2.37 -11.56
CA LEU A 12 6.90 -3.08 -12.82
C LEU A 12 5.74 -4.09 -12.69
N ASP A 13 5.68 -4.85 -11.60
CA ASP A 13 4.56 -5.79 -11.34
C ASP A 13 3.20 -5.09 -11.21
N THR A 14 3.20 -3.85 -10.75
CA THR A 14 1.98 -3.04 -10.63
C THR A 14 1.55 -2.43 -11.96
N HIS A 15 2.51 -1.90 -12.73
CA HIS A 15 2.21 -1.00 -13.85
C HIS A 15 2.39 -1.60 -15.25
N LEU A 16 3.03 -2.76 -15.38
CA LEU A 16 3.12 -3.45 -16.67
C LEU A 16 1.81 -4.18 -17.00
N THR A 17 1.53 -4.31 -18.30
CA THR A 17 0.41 -5.13 -18.78
C THR A 17 0.63 -6.60 -18.41
N LYS A 18 -0.46 -7.37 -18.30
CA LYS A 18 -0.38 -8.79 -17.92
C LYS A 18 0.58 -9.59 -18.80
N GLU A 19 0.53 -9.40 -20.11
CA GLU A 19 1.43 -10.06 -21.07
C GLU A 19 2.89 -9.66 -20.89
N CYS A 20 3.15 -8.38 -20.60
CA CYS A 20 4.52 -7.87 -20.42
C CYS A 20 5.12 -8.35 -19.09
N LYS A 21 4.31 -8.44 -18.03
CA LYS A 21 4.74 -9.04 -16.75
C LYS A 21 5.15 -10.50 -16.89
N GLN A 22 4.38 -11.27 -17.66
CA GLN A 22 4.70 -12.67 -17.91
C GLN A 22 6.08 -12.79 -18.57
N LYS A 23 6.33 -12.03 -19.65
CA LYS A 23 7.65 -11.98 -20.30
C LYS A 23 8.77 -11.53 -19.37
N MET A 24 8.51 -10.57 -18.49
CA MET A 24 9.47 -10.10 -17.48
C MET A 24 9.81 -11.19 -16.45
N TRP A 25 8.84 -12.05 -16.10
CA TRP A 25 9.03 -13.15 -15.17
C TRP A 25 9.74 -14.34 -15.83
N ASP A 26 9.47 -14.57 -17.12
CA ASP A 26 10.10 -15.59 -17.94
C ASP A 26 11.55 -15.22 -18.34
N GLY A 27 11.94 -13.94 -18.17
CA GLY A 27 13.27 -13.43 -18.52
C GLY A 27 13.43 -13.06 -19.99
N ASP A 28 12.32 -12.93 -20.71
CA ASP A 28 12.28 -12.69 -22.17
C ASP A 28 12.47 -11.21 -22.56
N ILE A 29 12.47 -10.30 -21.59
CA ILE A 29 12.61 -8.86 -21.83
C ILE A 29 13.60 -8.24 -20.85
N ASP A 30 14.35 -7.25 -21.35
CA ASP A 30 15.26 -6.45 -20.54
C ASP A 30 14.49 -5.33 -19.83
N ILE A 31 14.47 -5.40 -18.48
CA ILE A 31 13.84 -4.37 -17.64
C ILE A 31 14.54 -3.01 -17.72
N TYR A 32 15.72 -2.92 -18.31
CA TYR A 32 16.44 -1.68 -18.58
C TYR A 32 16.16 -1.13 -19.98
N ASN A 33 15.52 -1.92 -20.85
CA ASN A 33 15.06 -1.48 -22.17
C ASN A 33 13.61 -0.98 -22.10
N LEU A 34 13.44 0.35 -22.04
CA LEU A 34 12.12 0.97 -21.95
C LEU A 34 11.20 0.67 -23.15
N GLU A 35 11.75 0.30 -24.31
CA GLU A 35 10.97 -0.01 -25.51
C GLU A 35 10.30 -1.38 -25.46
N GLU A 36 10.91 -2.33 -24.75
CA GLU A 36 10.37 -3.68 -24.56
C GLU A 36 9.24 -3.71 -23.51
N LEU A 37 9.20 -2.70 -22.65
CA LEU A 37 8.24 -2.58 -21.56
C LEU A 37 6.92 -1.95 -22.01
N LYS A 38 5.82 -2.70 -21.85
CA LYS A 38 4.45 -2.23 -22.09
C LYS A 38 3.75 -1.91 -20.77
N PHE A 39 3.53 -0.63 -20.53
CA PHE A 39 2.84 -0.12 -19.35
C PHE A 39 1.33 0.02 -19.56
N CYS A 40 0.56 -0.13 -18.49
CA CYS A 40 -0.88 0.13 -18.46
C CYS A 40 -1.22 1.62 -18.62
N THR A 41 -0.27 2.52 -18.30
CA THR A 41 -0.46 3.98 -18.43
C THR A 41 0.82 4.68 -18.91
N GLU A 42 0.65 5.74 -19.70
CA GLU A 42 1.77 6.59 -20.13
C GLU A 42 2.46 7.28 -18.95
N ARG A 43 1.73 7.55 -17.87
CA ARG A 43 2.30 8.11 -16.64
C ARG A 43 3.33 7.16 -16.02
N ALA A 44 3.00 5.87 -15.92
CA ALA A 44 3.92 4.88 -15.36
C ALA A 44 5.17 4.71 -16.23
N LYS A 45 5.00 4.70 -17.56
CA LYS A 45 6.13 4.69 -18.50
C LYS A 45 7.08 5.88 -18.30
N LYS A 46 6.53 7.09 -18.14
CA LYS A 46 7.31 8.31 -17.88
C LYS A 46 8.07 8.24 -16.55
N VAL A 47 7.43 7.76 -15.49
CA VAL A 47 8.09 7.59 -14.18
C VAL A 47 9.24 6.60 -14.29
N TYR A 48 9.03 5.44 -14.90
CA TYR A 48 10.08 4.44 -15.02
C TYR A 48 11.24 4.90 -15.93
N GLY A 49 10.94 5.57 -17.05
CA GLY A 49 11.96 6.18 -17.90
C GLY A 49 12.77 7.27 -17.16
N GLY A 50 12.11 8.05 -16.30
CA GLY A 50 12.79 9.00 -15.41
C GLY A 50 13.72 8.31 -14.43
N TYR A 51 13.30 7.18 -13.84
CA TYR A 51 14.14 6.36 -12.97
C TYR A 51 15.38 5.82 -13.67
N LEU A 52 15.23 5.23 -14.87
CA LEU A 52 16.37 4.74 -15.65
C LEU A 52 17.36 5.86 -16.00
N SER A 53 16.84 7.05 -16.32
CA SER A 53 17.67 8.22 -16.61
C SER A 53 18.44 8.69 -15.38
N ALA A 54 17.77 8.77 -14.23
CA ALA A 54 18.39 9.18 -12.97
C ALA A 54 19.40 8.14 -12.46
N MET A 55 19.14 6.84 -12.61
CA MET A 55 20.11 5.78 -12.31
C MET A 55 21.37 5.93 -13.17
N ARG A 56 21.21 6.22 -14.46
CA ARG A 56 22.32 6.48 -15.38
C ARG A 56 23.12 7.73 -15.00
N GLU A 57 22.45 8.78 -14.54
CA GLU A 57 23.13 10.00 -14.07
C GLU A 57 23.97 9.76 -12.81
N VAL A 58 23.47 8.94 -11.87
CA VAL A 58 24.15 8.66 -10.60
C VAL A 58 25.27 7.63 -10.75
N TYR A 59 25.01 6.53 -11.49
CA TYR A 59 25.89 5.36 -11.55
C TYR A 59 26.61 5.20 -12.89
N GLY A 60 26.31 6.05 -13.89
CA GLY A 60 26.90 5.99 -15.22
C GLY A 60 26.28 4.93 -16.13
N PRO A 61 26.93 4.61 -17.27
CA PRO A 61 26.38 3.69 -18.27
C PRO A 61 26.09 2.27 -17.78
N ASN A 62 26.82 1.80 -16.76
CA ASN A 62 26.68 0.45 -16.20
C ASN A 62 25.69 0.42 -15.02
N TYR A 63 24.75 1.37 -14.94
CA TYR A 63 23.77 1.46 -13.86
C TYR A 63 22.93 0.19 -13.65
N SER A 64 22.86 -0.71 -14.64
CA SER A 64 22.17 -2.00 -14.55
C SER A 64 22.84 -2.99 -13.58
N GLU A 65 24.14 -2.82 -13.31
CA GLU A 65 24.91 -3.63 -12.34
C GLU A 65 24.69 -3.18 -10.89
N PHE A 66 24.09 -2.00 -10.69
CA PHE A 66 23.84 -1.45 -9.37
C PHE A 66 22.48 -1.90 -8.83
N PRO A 67 22.38 -2.07 -7.50
CA PRO A 67 21.11 -2.40 -6.85
C PRO A 67 20.09 -1.28 -7.04
N ASP A 68 18.84 -1.60 -6.70
CA ASP A 68 17.77 -0.61 -6.71
C ASP A 68 18.05 0.48 -5.66
N ASP A 69 17.91 1.75 -6.04
CA ASP A 69 18.28 2.91 -5.21
C ASP A 69 17.04 3.74 -4.80
N PRO A 70 16.65 3.72 -3.51
CA PRO A 70 15.54 4.52 -2.98
C PRO A 70 15.72 6.04 -3.14
N GLU A 71 16.95 6.56 -3.09
CA GLU A 71 17.20 7.99 -3.29
C GLU A 71 16.90 8.42 -4.72
N VAL A 72 17.24 7.55 -5.69
CA VAL A 72 16.93 7.78 -7.11
C VAL A 72 15.41 7.74 -7.33
N TRP A 73 14.71 6.80 -6.69
CA TRP A 73 13.25 6.79 -6.69
C TRP A 73 12.64 8.07 -6.12
N ALA A 74 13.16 8.55 -4.99
CA ALA A 74 12.69 9.78 -4.36
C ALA A 74 12.82 11.01 -5.28
N ARG A 75 13.91 11.11 -6.05
CA ARG A 75 14.10 12.20 -7.02
C ARG A 75 13.06 12.20 -8.13
N VAL A 76 12.71 11.03 -8.65
CA VAL A 76 11.79 10.90 -9.80
C VAL A 76 10.33 11.04 -9.39
N VAL A 77 10.01 10.62 -8.17
CA VAL A 77 8.64 10.68 -7.62
C VAL A 77 8.35 12.03 -6.97
N GLY A 78 9.38 12.69 -6.41
CA GLY A 78 9.27 13.91 -5.61
C GLY A 78 9.04 15.21 -6.39
N GLN A 79 9.12 15.21 -7.73
CA GLN A 79 9.00 16.45 -8.53
C GLN A 79 7.55 16.91 -8.83
N GLY A 80 6.54 16.43 -8.10
CA GLY A 80 5.16 16.90 -8.27
C GLY A 80 4.27 16.75 -7.03
N ARG A 81 3.08 17.40 -7.04
CA ARG A 81 2.05 17.36 -5.96
C ARG A 81 1.59 15.96 -5.54
N ALA A 82 2.03 14.92 -6.23
CA ALA A 82 1.79 13.53 -5.87
C ALA A 82 3.11 12.89 -5.41
N ARG A 83 3.49 13.13 -4.15
CA ARG A 83 4.55 12.44 -3.38
C ARG A 83 4.27 10.92 -3.18
N ARG A 84 3.36 10.34 -3.98
CA ARG A 84 2.84 8.98 -3.87
C ARG A 84 3.10 8.24 -5.17
N VAL A 85 3.94 7.22 -5.11
CA VAL A 85 3.96 6.18 -6.14
C VAL A 85 2.78 5.26 -5.86
N TYR A 86 1.76 5.25 -6.72
CA TYR A 86 0.71 4.25 -6.60
C TYR A 86 1.31 2.86 -6.83
N GLY A 87 1.16 1.95 -5.86
CA GLY A 87 1.77 0.60 -5.85
C GLY A 87 2.90 0.42 -4.85
N ILE A 88 3.42 1.51 -4.29
CA ILE A 88 4.31 1.54 -3.11
C ILE A 88 3.51 2.32 -2.06
N GLY A 89 3.37 1.80 -0.85
CA GLY A 89 2.48 2.41 0.15
C GLY A 89 2.74 3.92 0.30
N SER A 90 1.70 4.71 0.56
CA SER A 90 1.80 6.16 0.76
C SER A 90 2.70 6.60 1.94
N SER A 91 3.34 5.64 2.59
CA SER A 91 4.04 5.74 3.86
C SER A 91 5.54 5.40 3.73
N ASP A 92 5.99 4.80 2.63
CA ASP A 92 7.27 4.08 2.62
C ASP A 92 8.45 4.95 2.14
N LEU A 93 8.26 5.82 1.16
CA LEU A 93 9.38 6.53 0.52
C LEU A 93 10.07 7.52 1.47
N ASP A 94 9.32 8.24 2.31
CA ASP A 94 9.92 9.18 3.28
C ASP A 94 10.50 8.50 4.51
N TYR A 95 9.85 7.42 4.98
CA TYR A 95 10.36 6.62 6.08
C TYR A 95 11.74 6.05 5.75
N LEU A 96 11.95 5.60 4.51
CA LEU A 96 13.21 5.01 4.07
C LEU A 96 14.31 6.05 3.79
N VAL A 97 13.96 7.20 3.20
CA VAL A 97 14.95 8.26 2.86
C VAL A 97 15.39 9.05 4.10
N THR A 98 14.49 9.25 5.07
CA THR A 98 14.77 10.15 6.20
C THR A 98 14.67 9.49 7.58
N GLY A 99 14.24 8.23 7.66
CA GLY A 99 13.89 7.60 8.94
C GLY A 99 12.67 8.21 9.62
N THR A 100 11.97 9.15 8.95
CA THR A 100 10.81 9.85 9.50
C THR A 100 9.59 9.59 8.64
N SER A 101 8.50 9.11 9.26
CA SER A 101 7.21 9.04 8.58
C SER A 101 6.75 10.46 8.25
N SER A 102 6.79 10.85 6.98
CA SER A 102 6.08 12.06 6.54
C SER A 102 4.58 11.78 6.54
N SER A 103 3.96 12.02 7.68
CA SER A 103 2.51 12.20 7.75
C SER A 103 2.15 13.48 6.98
N VAL A 104 1.91 13.33 5.68
CA VAL A 104 1.13 14.27 4.88
C VAL A 104 0.01 13.52 4.14
N GLY A 105 -0.57 12.53 4.81
CA GLY A 105 -2.01 12.34 4.69
C GLY A 105 -2.63 13.41 5.57
N SER A 106 -3.68 14.09 5.12
CA SER A 106 -4.50 14.94 5.99
C SER A 106 -4.66 14.18 7.31
N ALA A 107 -4.00 14.66 8.37
CA ALA A 107 -4.30 14.14 9.69
C ALA A 107 -5.81 14.33 9.79
N PRO A 108 -6.60 13.28 10.11
CA PRO A 108 -7.93 13.55 10.61
C PRO A 108 -7.71 14.58 11.71
N SER A 109 -8.40 15.71 11.63
CA SER A 109 -8.32 16.73 12.67
C SER A 109 -8.42 16.01 14.02
N GLN A 110 -7.77 16.51 15.06
CA GLN A 110 -7.89 15.89 16.39
C GLN A 110 -9.35 15.62 16.76
N ALA A 111 -10.27 16.45 16.28
CA ALA A 111 -11.72 16.27 16.36
C ALA A 111 -12.27 15.05 15.60
N GLU A 112 -11.77 14.70 14.43
CA GLU A 112 -12.16 13.50 13.67
C GLU A 112 -11.61 12.21 14.31
N TYR A 113 -10.37 12.23 14.81
CA TYR A 113 -9.82 11.10 15.58
C TYR A 113 -10.61 10.89 16.88
N GLN A 114 -10.90 11.98 17.60
CA GLN A 114 -11.70 11.95 18.82
C GLN A 114 -13.11 11.43 18.54
N ARG A 115 -13.77 11.92 17.48
CA ARG A 115 -15.09 11.45 17.05
C ARG A 115 -15.10 9.97 16.68
N SER A 116 -14.08 9.50 15.97
CA SER A 116 -13.94 8.09 15.62
C SER A 116 -13.76 7.21 16.86
N GLN A 117 -12.97 7.67 17.85
CA GLN A 117 -12.83 6.97 19.13
C GLN A 117 -14.14 6.94 19.92
N GLU A 118 -14.89 8.05 19.95
CA GLU A 118 -16.21 8.12 20.59
C GLU A 118 -17.21 7.17 19.91
N GLU A 119 -17.25 7.12 18.59
CA GLU A 119 -18.13 6.23 17.83
C GLU A 119 -17.81 4.74 18.11
N VAL A 120 -16.54 4.38 18.21
CA VAL A 120 -16.11 3.03 18.59
C VAL A 120 -16.55 2.69 20.02
N GLN A 121 -16.44 3.63 20.97
CA GLN A 121 -16.89 3.40 22.35
C GLN A 121 -18.42 3.27 22.43
N VAL A 122 -19.16 4.05 21.65
CA VAL A 122 -20.62 3.93 21.54
C VAL A 122 -21.00 2.56 20.97
N MET A 123 -20.37 2.12 19.87
CA MET A 123 -20.63 0.78 19.31
C MET A 123 -20.31 -0.34 20.30
N ARG A 124 -19.18 -0.24 21.02
CA ARG A 124 -18.83 -1.21 22.06
C ARG A 124 -19.89 -1.28 23.15
N THR A 125 -20.37 -0.12 23.61
CA THR A 125 -21.42 -0.04 24.63
C THR A 125 -22.73 -0.62 24.13
N GLN A 126 -23.12 -0.32 22.88
CA GLN A 126 -24.31 -0.88 22.27
C GLN A 126 -24.23 -2.39 22.09
N MET A 127 -23.08 -2.94 21.71
CA MET A 127 -22.89 -4.40 21.61
C MET A 127 -23.05 -5.09 22.97
N VAL A 128 -22.42 -4.54 24.03
CA VAL A 128 -22.56 -5.09 25.39
C VAL A 128 -24.01 -5.04 25.86
N ASP A 129 -24.70 -3.94 25.63
CA ASP A 129 -26.10 -3.80 26.01
C ASP A 129 -27.01 -4.74 25.20
N LEU A 130 -26.73 -4.94 23.91
CA LEU A 130 -27.44 -5.92 23.08
C LEU A 130 -27.21 -7.35 23.59
N GLU A 131 -25.97 -7.70 23.93
CA GLU A 131 -25.61 -9.01 24.49
C GLU A 131 -26.33 -9.27 25.81
N VAL A 132 -26.39 -8.27 26.71
CA VAL A 132 -27.10 -8.37 27.98
C VAL A 132 -28.60 -8.58 27.77
N ARG A 133 -29.22 -7.82 26.85
CA ARG A 133 -30.64 -8.00 26.52
C ARG A 133 -30.93 -9.39 25.95
N LEU A 134 -30.04 -9.89 25.08
CA LEU A 134 -30.19 -11.22 24.49
C LEU A 134 -30.07 -12.31 25.56
N GLN A 135 -29.13 -12.16 26.49
CA GLN A 135 -28.97 -13.07 27.62
C GLN A 135 -30.18 -13.04 28.56
N GLN A 136 -30.74 -11.87 28.85
CA GLN A 136 -31.95 -11.74 29.65
C GLN A 136 -33.15 -12.42 28.96
N GLN A 137 -33.36 -12.19 27.67
CA GLN A 137 -34.44 -12.85 26.93
C GLN A 137 -34.28 -14.37 26.91
N LEU A 138 -33.07 -14.89 26.76
CA LEU A 138 -32.80 -16.32 26.83
C LEU A 138 -33.08 -16.88 28.24
N GLN A 139 -32.70 -16.15 29.30
CA GLN A 139 -33.00 -16.56 30.67
C GLN A 139 -34.50 -16.56 30.96
N GLU A 140 -35.23 -15.51 30.55
CA GLU A 140 -36.69 -15.44 30.68
C GLU A 140 -37.37 -16.55 29.89
N PHE A 141 -36.92 -16.80 28.66
CA PHE A 141 -37.40 -17.91 27.83
C PHE A 141 -37.19 -19.24 28.55
N MET A 142 -35.99 -19.50 29.08
CA MET A 142 -35.72 -20.74 29.83
C MET A 142 -36.52 -20.85 31.13
N GLN A 143 -36.79 -19.73 31.81
CA GLN A 143 -37.56 -19.72 33.04
C GLN A 143 -39.06 -20.01 32.79
N ASN A 144 -39.60 -19.51 31.68
CA ASN A 144 -40.99 -19.75 31.28
C ASN A 144 -41.18 -20.99 30.40
N TRP A 145 -40.10 -21.60 29.92
CA TRP A 145 -40.15 -22.80 29.11
C TRP A 145 -40.65 -23.98 29.92
N ARG A 146 -41.76 -24.58 29.48
CA ARG A 146 -42.19 -25.90 29.93
C ARG A 146 -41.97 -26.90 28.80
N PRO A 147 -41.32 -28.05 29.08
CA PRO A 147 -41.19 -29.08 28.07
C PRO A 147 -42.59 -29.60 27.68
N PRO A 148 -42.81 -29.93 26.40
CA PRO A 148 -44.07 -30.54 25.96
C PRO A 148 -44.27 -31.87 26.67
N SER A 149 -45.44 -32.05 27.29
CA SER A 149 -45.84 -33.31 27.92
C SER A 149 -45.99 -34.40 26.85
N SER A 150 -45.22 -35.47 27.00
CA SER A 150 -45.29 -36.70 26.18
C SER A 150 -46.48 -37.57 26.55
#